data_AF-A0A0B6YTZ8-F1
#
_entry.id   AF-A0A0B6YTZ8-F1
#
_cell.length_a   1.000
_cell.length_b   1.000
_cell.length_c   1.000
_cell.angle_alpha   90.00
_cell.angle_beta   90.00
_cell.angle_gamma   90.00
#
_symmetry.space_group_name_H-M   'P 1'
#
loop_
_entity.id
_entity.type
_entity.pdbx_description
1 polymer ?
#
loop_
_entity_poly.entity_id
_entity_poly.type
_entity_poly.pdbx_seq_one_letter_code
_entity_poly.pdbx_strand_id
1 'polypeptide(L)'
;ESEHGDGEEEQRPKTPQAEWHPFIPEEPSPILNACYSDDEGKFWLSMGGFDAGYLYQCKFTSPEEQAEIMPDNIDKPLKAVPVLESGDVPIHVIRFSNSGQQALFGMGNGKIRVQQLSEP
;
A
#
# COMPACT_ATOMS: atom_id res chain seq x y z
N GLU A 1 58.32 -19.32 16.82
CA GLU A 1 57.51 -20.53 17.06
C GLU A 1 56.20 -20.35 16.31
N SER A 2 55.89 -21.30 15.44
CA SER A 2 54.75 -21.30 14.53
C SER A 2 53.72 -22.29 15.06
N GLU A 3 52.50 -21.82 15.35
CA GLU A 3 51.36 -22.72 15.58
C GLU A 3 50.30 -22.47 14.50
N HIS A 4 50.24 -23.48 13.62
CA HIS A 4 49.14 -23.79 12.72
C HIS A 4 47.87 -24.02 13.55
N GLY A 5 46.80 -23.30 13.22
CA GLY A 5 45.45 -23.60 13.67
C GLY A 5 44.55 -23.73 12.44
N ASP A 6 44.62 -24.88 11.77
CA ASP A 6 43.62 -25.30 10.79
C ASP A 6 42.30 -25.50 11.53
N GLY A 7 41.44 -24.48 11.47
CA GLY A 7 40.04 -24.58 11.85
C GLY A 7 39.23 -25.03 10.65
N GLU A 8 38.87 -26.30 10.63
CA GLU A 8 37.90 -26.86 9.68
C GLU A 8 36.57 -26.08 9.81
N GLU A 9 36.28 -25.22 8.83
CA GLU A 9 34.96 -24.61 8.69
C GLU A 9 33.97 -25.71 8.29
N GLU A 10 33.28 -26.28 9.28
CA GLU A 10 32.11 -27.14 9.09
C GLU A 10 31.12 -26.44 8.15
N GLN A 11 31.07 -26.90 6.89
CA GLN A 11 30.02 -26.53 5.94
C GLN A 11 28.69 -27.09 6.44
N ARG A 12 28.01 -26.34 7.31
CA ARG A 12 26.62 -26.64 7.66
C ARG A 12 25.80 -26.63 6.36
N PRO A 13 25.02 -27.67 6.08
CA PRO A 13 24.18 -27.70 4.88
C PRO A 13 23.23 -26.50 4.93
N LYS A 14 23.35 -25.60 3.93
CA LYS A 14 22.39 -24.50 3.76
C LYS A 14 21.04 -25.15 3.44
N THR A 15 20.12 -25.13 4.39
CA THR A 15 18.73 -25.51 4.16
C THR A 15 18.23 -24.66 2.98
N PRO A 16 17.60 -25.25 1.93
CA PRO A 16 17.04 -24.48 0.84
C PRO A 16 16.07 -23.46 1.43
N GLN A 17 16.42 -22.18 1.34
CA GLN A 17 15.54 -21.12 1.77
C GLN A 17 14.35 -21.14 0.82
N ALA A 18 13.16 -21.43 1.35
CA ALA A 18 11.94 -21.39 0.55
C ALA A 18 11.86 -20.02 -0.14
N GLU A 19 11.62 -20.01 -1.45
CA GLU A 19 11.39 -18.79 -2.20
C GLU A 19 10.17 -18.08 -1.59
N TRP A 20 10.35 -16.80 -1.26
CA TRP A 20 9.24 -16.02 -0.72
C TRP A 20 8.27 -15.67 -1.85
N HIS A 21 6.98 -15.87 -1.60
CA HIS A 21 5.92 -15.42 -2.47
C HIS A 21 5.01 -14.46 -1.71
N PRO A 22 4.58 -13.35 -2.34
CA PRO A 22 3.59 -12.49 -1.73
C PRO A 22 2.30 -13.27 -1.50
N PHE A 23 1.73 -13.12 -0.32
CA PHE A 23 0.39 -13.62 -0.06
C PHE A 23 -0.62 -12.78 -0.84
N ILE A 24 -1.43 -13.43 -1.67
CA ILE A 24 -2.55 -12.81 -2.38
C ILE A 24 -3.83 -13.39 -1.77
N PRO A 25 -4.71 -12.58 -1.17
CA PRO A 25 -5.96 -13.08 -0.61
C PRO A 25 -6.85 -13.67 -1.72
N GLU A 26 -7.54 -14.77 -1.43
CA GLU A 26 -8.47 -15.42 -2.37
C GLU A 26 -9.66 -14.50 -2.68
N GLU A 27 -10.18 -13.82 -1.65
CA GLU A 27 -11.23 -12.82 -1.79
C GLU A 27 -10.62 -11.43 -1.91
N PRO A 28 -10.93 -10.67 -2.99
CA PRO A 28 -10.48 -9.30 -3.11
C PRO A 28 -11.00 -8.42 -1.98
N SER A 29 -10.14 -7.57 -1.45
CA SER A 29 -10.53 -6.56 -0.47
C SER A 29 -11.63 -5.64 -1.01
N PRO A 30 -12.64 -5.30 -0.21
CA PRO A 30 -13.71 -4.40 -0.64
C PRO A 30 -13.22 -2.94 -0.72
N ILE A 31 -13.69 -2.20 -1.72
CA ILE A 31 -13.55 -0.74 -1.77
C ILE A 31 -14.50 -0.13 -0.74
N LEU A 32 -13.98 0.65 0.21
CA LEU A 32 -14.76 1.29 1.26
C LEU A 32 -15.07 2.75 0.96
N ASN A 33 -14.13 3.46 0.34
CA ASN A 33 -14.31 4.84 -0.06
C ASN A 33 -13.44 5.16 -1.29
N ALA A 34 -13.87 6.17 -2.05
CA ALA A 34 -13.12 6.73 -3.16
C ALA A 34 -13.25 8.26 -3.16
N CYS A 35 -12.17 8.97 -3.46
CA CYS A 35 -12.19 10.42 -3.66
C CYS A 35 -11.29 10.81 -4.82
N TYR A 36 -11.73 11.79 -5.62
CA TYR A 36 -10.90 12.37 -6.66
C TYR A 36 -9.72 13.10 -6.04
N SER A 37 -8.57 13.06 -6.70
CA SER A 37 -7.49 14.01 -6.44
C SER A 37 -7.58 15.20 -7.38
N ASP A 38 -6.85 16.27 -7.07
CA ASP A 38 -6.77 17.45 -7.94
C ASP A 38 -6.08 17.16 -9.29
N ASP A 39 -5.21 16.14 -9.32
CA ASP A 39 -4.61 15.65 -10.56
C ASP A 39 -5.64 15.01 -11.49
N GLU A 40 -5.63 15.41 -12.76
CA GLU A 40 -6.57 14.92 -13.77
C GLU A 40 -6.56 13.39 -13.90
N GLY A 41 -7.77 12.81 -13.86
CA GLY A 41 -8.00 11.38 -14.00
C GLY A 41 -7.51 10.53 -12.83
N LYS A 42 -6.94 11.13 -11.78
CA LYS A 42 -6.44 10.42 -10.59
C LYS A 42 -7.44 10.45 -9.45
N PHE A 43 -7.40 9.39 -8.65
CA PHE A 43 -8.27 9.23 -7.50
C PHE A 43 -7.58 8.38 -6.43
N TRP A 44 -8.05 8.52 -5.20
CA TRP A 44 -7.64 7.74 -4.05
C TRP A 44 -8.73 6.77 -3.63
N LEU A 45 -8.32 5.58 -3.22
CA LEU A 45 -9.18 4.54 -2.66
C LEU A 45 -8.76 4.22 -1.23
N SER A 46 -9.73 3.93 -0.37
CA SER A 46 -9.51 3.13 0.84
C SER A 46 -10.19 1.77 0.71
N MET A 47 -9.52 0.76 1.25
CA MET A 47 -9.92 -0.64 1.14
C MET A 47 -10.15 -1.25 2.52
N GLY A 48 -10.92 -2.34 2.56
CA GLY A 48 -11.11 -3.17 3.75
C GLY A 48 -10.25 -4.44 3.69
N GLY A 49 -10.54 -5.41 4.57
CA GLY A 49 -9.92 -6.74 4.51
C GLY A 49 -8.39 -6.70 4.66
N PHE A 50 -7.70 -7.40 3.76
CA PHE A 50 -6.23 -7.49 3.75
C PHE A 50 -5.56 -6.12 3.54
N ASP A 51 -6.23 -5.22 2.84
CA ASP A 51 -5.74 -3.90 2.46
C ASP A 51 -6.15 -2.78 3.44
N ALA A 52 -6.74 -3.15 4.58
CA ALA A 52 -7.17 -2.19 5.58
C ALA A 52 -5.99 -1.39 6.15
N GLY A 53 -6.19 -0.09 6.35
CA GLY A 53 -5.14 0.82 6.82
C GLY A 53 -4.25 1.40 5.71
N TYR A 54 -4.48 1.05 4.44
CA TYR A 54 -3.78 1.64 3.29
C TYR A 54 -4.69 2.56 2.47
N LEU A 55 -4.05 3.51 1.77
CA LEU A 55 -4.65 4.32 0.70
C LEU A 55 -3.96 4.02 -0.63
N TYR A 56 -4.75 3.89 -1.69
CA TYR A 56 -4.24 3.59 -3.03
C TYR A 56 -4.53 4.76 -3.96
N GLN A 57 -3.51 5.28 -4.64
CA GLN A 57 -3.70 6.25 -5.72
C GLN A 57 -3.79 5.51 -7.04
N CYS A 58 -4.86 5.73 -7.79
CA CYS A 58 -5.09 5.12 -9.09
C CYS A 58 -5.32 6.22 -10.15
N LYS A 59 -5.28 5.84 -11.42
CA LYS A 59 -5.59 6.71 -12.55
C LYS A 59 -6.48 5.99 -13.54
N PHE A 60 -7.51 6.67 -14.03
CA PHE A 60 -8.24 6.22 -15.22
C PHE A 60 -7.34 6.40 -16.44
N THR A 61 -7.01 5.29 -17.10
CA THR A 61 -6.17 5.30 -18.30
C THR A 61 -7.03 5.25 -19.55
N SER A 62 -6.67 6.03 -20.58
CA SER A 62 -7.33 5.92 -21.88
C SER A 62 -6.81 4.70 -22.66
N PRO A 63 -7.53 4.19 -23.68
CA PRO A 63 -7.03 3.11 -24.53
C PRO A 63 -5.68 3.43 -25.20
N GLU A 64 -5.46 4.70 -25.56
CA GLU A 64 -4.20 5.17 -26.12
C GLU A 64 -3.06 5.10 -25.08
N GLU A 65 -3.32 5.54 -23.84
CA GLU A 65 -2.35 5.43 -22.75
C GLU A 65 -2.05 3.96 -22.40
N GLN A 66 -3.06 3.09 -22.40
CA GLN A 66 -2.88 1.66 -22.13
C GLN A 66 -2.00 0.97 -23.16
N ALA A 67 -1.99 1.43 -24.42
CA ALA A 67 -1.12 0.89 -25.46
C ALA A 67 0.37 1.17 -25.20
N GLU A 68 0.69 2.16 -24.36
CA GLU A 68 2.07 2.52 -23.98
C GLU A 68 2.50 1.89 -22.64
N ILE A 69 1.56 1.32 -21.88
CA ILE A 69 1.81 0.71 -20.57
C ILE A 69 2.10 -0.78 -20.77
N MET A 70 3.06 -1.33 -20.02
CA MET A 70 3.28 -2.79 -20.01
C MET A 70 1.98 -3.49 -19.58
N PRO A 71 1.54 -4.58 -20.25
CA PRO A 71 0.25 -5.21 -19.97
C PRO A 71 -0.01 -5.50 -18.48
N ASP A 72 1.02 -5.96 -17.77
CA ASP A 72 0.91 -6.28 -16.33
C ASP A 72 0.73 -5.04 -15.44
N ASN A 73 0.95 -3.84 -15.95
CA ASN A 73 0.87 -2.58 -15.20
C ASN A 73 -0.39 -1.77 -15.49
N ILE A 74 -1.23 -2.23 -16.43
CA ILE A 74 -2.53 -1.62 -16.68
C ILE A 74 -3.39 -1.77 -15.42
N ASP A 75 -4.06 -0.69 -15.04
CA ASP A 75 -4.95 -0.58 -13.87
C ASP A 75 -4.32 -0.88 -12.51
N LYS A 76 -2.99 -1.04 -12.43
CA LYS A 76 -2.29 -1.10 -11.14
C LYS A 76 -2.33 0.26 -10.44
N PRO A 77 -2.43 0.29 -9.09
CA PRO A 77 -2.27 1.52 -8.34
C PRO A 77 -0.93 2.19 -8.67
N LEU A 78 -0.96 3.51 -8.84
CA LEU A 78 0.24 4.34 -8.95
C LEU A 78 1.00 4.39 -7.63
N LYS A 79 0.28 4.37 -6.51
CA LYS A 79 0.85 4.39 -5.15
C LYS A 79 0.00 3.54 -4.20
N ALA A 80 0.68 2.93 -3.23
CA ALA A 80 0.08 2.34 -2.03
C ALA A 80 0.75 2.98 -0.81
N VAL A 81 -0.03 3.65 0.04
CA VAL A 81 0.46 4.44 1.16
C VAL A 81 -0.15 3.91 2.46
N PRO A 82 0.66 3.45 3.44
CA PRO A 82 0.14 3.07 4.74
C PRO A 82 -0.28 4.32 5.52
N VAL A 83 -1.47 4.28 6.12
CA VAL A 83 -1.87 5.26 7.12
C VAL A 83 -1.26 4.84 8.45
N LEU A 84 -0.12 5.45 8.79
CA LEU A 84 0.64 5.16 10.01
C LEU A 84 -0.26 5.22 11.24
N GLU A 85 -0.09 4.27 12.17
CA GLU A 85 -0.89 4.15 13.40
C GLU A 85 -2.39 3.84 13.18
N SER A 86 -2.79 3.46 11.97
CA SER A 86 -4.15 2.94 11.74
C SER A 86 -4.37 1.58 12.41
N GLY A 87 -3.30 0.79 12.59
CA GLY A 87 -3.37 -0.57 13.15
C GLY A 87 -4.23 -1.49 12.28
N ASP A 88 -4.11 -1.35 10.96
CA ASP A 88 -4.89 -2.06 9.94
C ASP A 88 -6.41 -1.90 10.11
N VAL A 89 -6.84 -0.82 10.77
CA VAL A 89 -8.25 -0.50 10.92
C VAL A 89 -8.76 0.11 9.62
N PRO A 90 -9.86 -0.41 9.03
CA PRO A 90 -10.38 0.09 7.77
C PRO A 90 -10.83 1.56 7.85
N ILE A 91 -10.58 2.32 6.79
CA ILE A 91 -10.98 3.73 6.68
C ILE A 91 -12.22 3.81 5.79
N HIS A 92 -13.37 4.15 6.38
CA HIS A 92 -14.65 4.21 5.68
C HIS A 92 -14.98 5.59 5.12
N VAL A 93 -14.44 6.65 5.73
CA VAL A 93 -14.73 8.02 5.36
C VAL A 93 -13.43 8.79 5.25
N ILE A 94 -13.24 9.51 4.16
CA ILE A 94 -12.16 10.48 3.96
C ILE A 94 -12.80 11.80 3.55
N ARG A 95 -12.54 12.86 4.29
CA ARG A 95 -13.01 14.21 3.98
C ARG A 95 -11.89 15.21 4.18
N PHE A 96 -11.58 15.98 3.16
CA PHE A 96 -10.60 17.05 3.26
C PHE A 96 -11.26 18.31 3.83
N SER A 97 -10.49 19.06 4.61
CA SER A 97 -10.85 20.43 5.00
C SER A 97 -10.90 21.34 3.77
N ASN A 98 -11.59 22.48 3.86
CA ASN A 98 -11.64 23.45 2.76
C ASN A 98 -10.26 23.95 2.32
N SER A 99 -9.27 23.95 3.22
CA SER A 99 -7.89 24.32 2.92
C SER A 99 -7.07 23.21 2.28
N GLY A 100 -7.57 21.98 2.19
CA GLY A 100 -6.81 20.78 1.79
C GLY A 100 -5.83 20.27 2.84
N GLN A 101 -5.27 21.13 3.68
CA GLN A 101 -4.22 20.82 4.68
C GLN A 101 -4.55 19.75 5.74
N GLN A 102 -5.80 19.30 5.81
CA GLN A 102 -6.27 18.30 6.78
C GLN A 102 -7.20 17.31 6.11
N ALA A 103 -7.01 16.03 6.43
CA ALA A 103 -7.94 14.96 6.11
C ALA A 103 -8.58 14.39 7.38
N LEU A 104 -9.90 14.29 7.40
CA LEU A 104 -10.68 13.61 8.42
C LEU A 104 -10.93 12.16 7.98
N PHE A 105 -10.51 11.21 8.82
CA PHE A 105 -10.73 9.79 8.64
C PHE A 105 -11.79 9.29 9.63
N GLY A 106 -12.85 8.69 9.10
CA GLY A 106 -13.79 7.87 9.87
C GLY A 106 -13.37 6.41 9.79
N MET A 107 -12.98 5.83 10.94
CA MET A 107 -12.41 4.49 11.01
C MET A 107 -13.45 3.44 11.39
N GLY A 108 -13.25 2.18 10.94
CA GLY A 108 -14.18 1.07 11.16
C GLY A 108 -14.38 0.68 12.63
N ASN A 109 -13.48 1.09 13.52
CA ASN A 109 -13.60 0.90 14.97
C ASN A 109 -14.29 2.06 15.70
N GLY A 110 -14.91 3.00 14.96
CA GLY A 110 -15.60 4.16 15.52
C GLY A 110 -14.71 5.33 15.91
N LYS A 111 -13.38 5.22 15.78
CA LYS A 111 -12.47 6.35 15.96
C LYS A 111 -12.59 7.35 14.81
N ILE A 112 -12.41 8.62 15.14
CA ILE A 112 -12.24 9.69 14.17
C ILE A 112 -10.82 10.24 14.34
N ARG A 113 -10.11 10.41 13.22
CA ARG A 113 -8.77 10.97 13.18
C ARG A 113 -8.74 12.17 12.25
N VAL A 114 -8.04 13.24 12.68
CA VAL A 114 -7.65 14.33 11.79
C VAL A 114 -6.16 14.17 11.49
N GLN A 115 -5.83 14.02 10.22
CA GLN A 115 -4.47 13.92 9.72
C GLN A 115 -4.06 15.27 9.14
N GLN A 116 -2.94 15.83 9.60
CA GLN A 116 -2.30 16.97 8.95
C GLN A 116 -1.57 16.50 7.70
N LEU A 117 -1.73 17.23 6.60
CA LEU A 117 -1.05 16.97 5.33
C LEU A 117 0.03 18.02 5.11
N SER A 118 1.19 17.60 4.63
CA SER A 118 2.31 18.52 4.32
C SER A 118 2.01 19.40 3.11
N GLU A 119 1.19 18.90 2.19
CA GLU A 119 0.68 19.58 1.01
C GLU A 119 -0.84 19.32 0.92
N PRO A 120 -1.63 20.24 0.34
CA PRO A 120 -3.07 20.08 0.16
C PRO A 120 -3.48 18.78 -0.55
#